data_AF-A0A959CS01-F1
#
_entry.id   AF-A0A959CS01-F1
#
_cell.length_a   1.000
_cell.length_b   1.000
_cell.length_c   1.000
_cell.angle_alpha   90.00
_cell.angle_beta   90.00
_cell.angle_gamma   90.00
#
_symmetry.space_group_name_H-M   'P 1'
#
loop_
_entity.id
_entity.type
_entity.pdbx_description
1 polymer ?
#
loop_
_entity_poly.entity_id
_entity_poly.type
_entity_poly.pdbx_seq_one_letter_code
_entity_poly.pdbx_strand_id
1 'polypeptide(L)'
;MDNKKMEKIFAKEAIQVEGEPGAWMAYFNDHILLVITDERNNRMRIFTPIEEEDAASPTQMSRMLKANFHSALDAKYSIYEGFVVSVFTHP
;
A
#
# COMPACT_ATOMS: atom_id res chain seq x y z
N MET A 1 -14.36 2.62 4.41
CA MET A 1 -13.72 2.09 5.61
C MET A 1 -13.95 3.08 6.73
N ASP A 2 -14.30 2.63 7.93
CA ASP A 2 -14.37 3.48 9.13
C ASP A 2 -12.97 3.59 9.76
N ASN A 3 -12.51 4.82 10.01
CA ASN A 3 -11.19 5.09 10.59
C ASN A 3 -11.04 4.48 12.00
N LYS A 4 -12.10 4.50 12.80
CA LYS A 4 -12.10 3.88 14.15
C LYS A 4 -11.95 2.36 14.05
N LYS A 5 -12.52 1.75 13.01
CA LYS A 5 -12.36 0.31 12.76
C LYS A 5 -10.91 -0.01 12.39
N MET A 6 -10.25 0.84 11.60
CA MET A 6 -8.84 0.68 11.26
C MET A 6 -7.93 0.78 12.47
N GLU A 7 -8.11 1.78 13.32
CA GLU A 7 -7.32 1.91 14.55
C GLU A 7 -7.44 0.70 15.47
N LYS A 8 -8.65 0.12 15.58
CA LYS A 8 -8.84 -1.14 16.31
C LYS A 8 -8.08 -2.30 15.70
N ILE A 9 -7.98 -2.37 14.37
CA ILE A 9 -7.20 -3.41 13.68
C ILE A 9 -5.72 -3.20 13.97
N PHE A 10 -5.20 -1.98 13.83
CA PHE A 10 -3.80 -1.69 14.13
C PHE A 10 -3.44 -2.06 15.57
N ALA A 11 -4.28 -1.69 16.54
CA ALA A 11 -4.08 -2.05 17.94
C ALA A 11 -4.14 -3.57 18.18
N LYS A 12 -5.09 -4.26 17.55
CA LYS A 12 -5.26 -5.71 17.68
C LYS A 12 -4.05 -6.48 17.13
N GLU A 13 -3.55 -6.08 15.98
CA GLU A 13 -2.41 -6.71 15.31
C GLU A 13 -1.05 -6.17 15.82
N ALA A 14 -1.07 -5.33 16.86
CA ALA A 14 0.12 -4.69 17.44
C ALA A 14 1.00 -3.95 16.42
N ILE A 15 0.37 -3.35 15.41
CA ILE A 15 1.03 -2.59 14.35
C ILE A 15 1.32 -1.19 14.89
N GLN A 16 2.60 -0.81 14.91
CA GLN A 16 2.97 0.57 15.20
C GLN A 16 2.55 1.47 14.04
N VAL A 17 1.81 2.54 14.35
CA VAL A 17 1.34 3.50 13.37
C VAL A 17 1.66 4.93 13.80
N GLU A 18 2.00 5.77 12.84
CA GLU A 18 2.14 7.22 12.98
C GLU A 18 1.16 7.93 12.03
N GLY A 19 0.78 9.17 12.34
CA GLY A 19 -0.11 9.98 11.50
C GLY A 19 -1.47 10.27 12.15
N GLU A 20 -2.47 10.53 11.33
CA GLU A 20 -3.80 11.00 11.75
C GLU A 20 -4.91 10.12 11.15
N PRO A 21 -6.12 10.13 11.73
CA PRO A 21 -7.25 9.37 11.20
C PRO A 21 -7.51 9.67 9.71
N GLY A 22 -7.35 8.65 8.86
CA GLY A 22 -7.49 8.79 7.40
C GLY A 22 -6.18 8.67 6.63
N ALA A 23 -5.04 8.87 7.30
CA ALA A 23 -3.71 8.82 6.71
C ALA A 23 -2.68 8.37 7.76
N TRP A 24 -2.26 7.11 7.66
CA TRP A 24 -1.30 6.52 8.58
C TRP A 24 -0.08 5.99 7.85
N MET A 25 1.05 6.03 8.54
CA MET A 25 2.25 5.28 8.23
C MET A 25 2.31 4.11 9.21
N ALA A 26 2.16 2.89 8.70
CA ALA A 26 2.17 1.67 9.47
C ALA A 26 3.49 0.92 9.28
N TYR A 27 4.15 0.59 10.39
CA TYR A 27 5.39 -0.18 10.39
C TYR A 27 5.05 -1.66 10.54
N PHE A 28 5.25 -2.42 9.46
CA PHE A 28 4.91 -3.83 9.43
C PHE A 28 6.10 -4.64 8.91
N ASN A 29 6.68 -5.46 9.80
CA ASN A 29 7.98 -6.11 9.58
C ASN A 29 9.04 -5.07 9.18
N ASP A 30 9.75 -5.31 8.07
CA ASP A 30 10.78 -4.42 7.53
C ASP A 30 10.22 -3.43 6.49
N HIS A 31 8.89 -3.28 6.40
CA HIS A 31 8.24 -2.43 5.42
C HIS A 31 7.41 -1.34 6.07
N ILE A 32 7.43 -0.17 5.44
CA ILE A 32 6.56 0.96 5.77
C ILE A 32 5.36 0.91 4.82
N LEU A 33 4.17 0.77 5.37
CA LEU A 33 2.91 0.79 4.63
C LEU A 33 2.22 2.14 4.83
N LEU A 34 1.93 2.83 3.74
CA LEU A 34 1.07 4.01 3.74
C LEU A 34 -0.39 3.57 3.62
N VAL A 35 -1.20 3.88 4.63
CA VAL A 35 -2.61 3.54 4.69
C VAL A 35 -3.42 4.82 4.58
N ILE A 36 -4.19 4.95 3.50
CA ILE A 36 -5.07 6.09 3.24
C ILE A 36 -6.50 5.59 3.15
N THR A 37 -7.40 6.22 3.89
CA THR A 37 -8.83 5.91 3.86
C THR A 37 -9.66 7.14 3.55
N ASP A 38 -10.74 6.92 2.81
CA ASP A 38 -11.79 7.91 2.60
C ASP A 38 -13.08 7.31 3.17
N GLU A 39 -13.38 7.70 4.40
CA GLU A 39 -14.51 7.16 5.15
C GLU A 39 -15.85 7.47 4.47
N ARG A 40 -15.98 8.66 3.88
CA ARG A 40 -17.22 9.10 3.22
C ARG A 40 -17.57 8.24 2.02
N ASN A 41 -16.56 7.86 1.24
CA ASN A 41 -16.75 7.05 0.03
C ASN A 41 -16.47 5.56 0.26
N ASN A 42 -16.27 5.14 1.51
CA ASN A 42 -15.88 3.80 1.90
C ASN A 42 -14.53 3.28 1.32
N ARG A 43 -13.71 4.13 0.71
CA ARG A 43 -12.47 3.71 0.01
C ARG A 43 -11.29 3.51 0.95
N MET A 44 -10.37 2.67 0.52
CA MET A 44 -9.06 2.50 1.15
C MET A 44 -7.98 2.25 0.10
N ARG A 45 -6.80 2.78 0.35
CA ARG A 45 -5.57 2.42 -0.33
C ARG A 45 -4.49 2.09 0.69
N ILE A 46 -3.83 0.95 0.51
CA ILE A 46 -2.63 0.60 1.27
C ILE A 46 -1.52 0.41 0.26
N PHE A 47 -0.39 1.09 0.42
CA PHE A 47 0.72 0.92 -0.50
C PHE A 47 2.07 1.08 0.18
N THR A 48 3.11 0.55 -0.45
CA THR A 48 4.48 0.67 0.02
C THR A 48 5.40 0.93 -1.17
N PRO A 49 6.37 1.85 -1.05
CA PRO A 49 7.40 2.03 -2.06
C PRO A 49 8.33 0.81 -2.10
N ILE A 50 8.74 0.42 -3.30
CA ILE A 50 9.63 -0.72 -3.53
C ILE A 50 11.02 -0.22 -3.94
N GLU A 51 11.08 0.54 -5.03
CA GLU A 51 12.31 1.11 -5.59
C GLU A 51 11.96 2.36 -6.39
N GLU A 52 12.94 3.23 -6.63
CA GLU A 52 12.79 4.36 -7.55
C GLU A 52 12.50 3.84 -8.97
N GLU A 53 11.62 4.52 -9.70
CA GLU A 53 11.24 4.15 -11.06
C GLU A 53 12.45 4.05 -11.98
N ASP A 54 13.37 5.02 -11.87
CA ASP A 54 14.59 5.09 -12.68
C ASP A 54 15.63 4.00 -12.32
N ALA A 55 15.52 3.40 -11.13
CA ALA A 55 16.37 2.30 -10.70
C ALA A 55 15.85 0.93 -11.18
N ALA A 56 14.56 0.82 -11.48
CA ALA A 56 13.93 -0.42 -11.91
C ALA A 56 14.32 -0.79 -13.35
N SER A 57 15.02 -1.91 -13.52
CA SER A 57 15.40 -2.37 -14.86
C SER A 57 14.17 -2.74 -15.72
N PRO A 58 14.27 -2.68 -17.06
CA PRO A 58 13.18 -3.11 -17.95
C PRO A 58 12.73 -4.57 -17.69
N THR A 59 13.65 -5.43 -17.26
CA THR A 59 13.33 -6.82 -16.89
C THR A 59 12.54 -6.90 -15.59
N GLN A 60 12.88 -6.12 -14.55
CA GLN A 60 12.08 -6.01 -13.33
C GLN A 60 10.67 -5.48 -13.66
N MET A 61 10.58 -4.41 -14.45
CA MET A 61 9.30 -3.82 -14.85
C MET A 61 8.42 -4.82 -15.59
N SER A 62 8.99 -5.56 -16.55
CA SER A 62 8.25 -6.62 -17.26
C SER A 62 7.77 -7.73 -16.31
N ARG A 63 8.58 -8.14 -15.33
CA ARG A 63 8.17 -9.13 -14.33
C ARG A 63 7.02 -8.63 -13.47
N MET A 64 7.05 -7.38 -13.02
CA MET A 64 5.97 -6.77 -12.23
C MET A 64 4.66 -6.70 -13.01
N LEU A 65 4.71 -6.29 -14.29
CA LEU A 65 3.54 -6.28 -15.16
C LEU A 65 2.95 -7.69 -15.38
N LYS A 66 3.79 -8.70 -15.56
CA LYS A 66 3.33 -10.10 -15.65
C LYS A 66 2.75 -10.59 -14.32
N ALA A 67 3.36 -10.22 -13.20
CA ALA A 67 2.87 -10.55 -11.87
C ALA A 67 1.48 -9.95 -11.61
N ASN A 68 1.22 -8.72 -12.06
CA ASN A 68 -0.12 -8.11 -11.99
C ASN A 68 -1.21 -8.96 -12.64
N PHE A 69 -0.89 -9.71 -13.70
CA PHE A 69 -1.85 -10.58 -14.37
C PHE A 69 -1.95 -11.97 -13.70
N HIS A 70 -0.85 -12.51 -13.18
CA HIS A 70 -0.79 -13.90 -12.73
C HIS A 70 -0.85 -14.12 -11.22
N SER A 71 -0.13 -13.30 -10.43
CA SER A 71 0.24 -13.65 -9.05
C SER A 71 0.06 -12.55 -8.01
N ALA A 72 -0.16 -11.29 -8.41
CA ALA A 72 -0.32 -10.18 -7.47
C ALA A 72 -1.69 -10.19 -6.75
N LEU A 73 -2.66 -10.97 -7.27
CA LEU A 73 -4.00 -11.16 -6.71
C LEU A 73 -4.72 -9.83 -6.47
N ASP A 74 -4.93 -9.46 -5.20
CA ASP A 74 -5.63 -8.24 -4.79
C ASP A 74 -4.73 -7.00 -4.76
N ALA A 75 -3.40 -7.20 -4.79
CA ALA A 75 -2.42 -6.14 -4.91
C ALA A 75 -2.00 -5.92 -6.37
N LYS A 76 -1.43 -4.76 -6.65
CA LYS A 76 -0.90 -4.38 -7.96
C LYS A 76 0.42 -3.66 -7.79
N TYR A 77 1.36 -3.89 -8.71
CA TYR A 77 2.50 -3.00 -8.92
C TYR A 77 2.04 -1.79 -9.75
N SER A 78 2.44 -0.59 -9.36
CA SER A 78 2.11 0.68 -10.02
C SER A 78 3.25 1.67 -9.86
N ILE A 79 3.17 2.81 -10.57
CA ILE A 79 4.10 3.92 -10.44
C ILE A 79 3.40 5.08 -9.75
N TYR A 80 4.04 5.69 -8.77
CA TYR A 80 3.54 6.85 -8.04
C TYR A 80 4.71 7.72 -7.55
N GLU A 81 4.68 9.01 -7.88
CA GLU A 81 5.68 10.01 -7.43
C GLU A 81 7.15 9.58 -7.66
N GLY A 82 7.45 8.95 -8.81
CA GLY A 82 8.81 8.49 -9.15
C GLY A 82 9.23 7.18 -8.48
N PHE A 83 8.32 6.46 -7.83
CA PHE A 83 8.57 5.15 -7.24
C PHE A 83 7.68 4.07 -7.86
N VAL A 84 8.25 2.88 -7.98
CA VAL A 84 7.46 1.66 -8.10
C VAL A 84 6.87 1.36 -6.73
N VAL A 85 5.55 1.18 -6.68
CA VAL A 85 4.82 0.86 -5.46
C VAL A 85 4.06 -0.46 -5.62
N SER A 86 3.95 -1.22 -4.53
CA SER A 86 2.92 -2.24 -4.40
C SER A 86 1.71 -1.61 -3.72
N VAL A 87 0.52 -1.78 -4.29
CA VAL A 87 -0.71 -1.14 -3.82
C VAL A 87 -1.88 -2.11 -3.81
N PHE A 88 -2.61 -2.10 -2.69
CA PHE A 88 -3.95 -2.66 -2.56
C PHE A 88 -4.97 -1.51 -2.56
N THR A 89 -6.06 -1.65 -3.31
CA THR A 89 -7.14 -0.66 -3.38
C THR A 89 -8.49 -1.31 -3.12
N HIS A 90 -9.24 -0.76 -2.16
CA HIS A 90 -10.65 -1.07 -1.94
C HIS A 90 -11.53 0.10 -2.41
N PRO A 91 -12.52 -0.14 -3.28
CA PRO A 91 -13.45 0.88 -3.77
C PRO A 91 -14.49 1.32 -2.74
#